data_AF-A0AAU0KBL1-F1
#
_entry.id   AF-A0AAU0KBL1-F1
#
_cell.length_a   1.000
_cell.length_b   1.000
_cell.length_c   1.000
_cell.angle_alpha   90.00
_cell.angle_beta   90.00
_cell.angle_gamma   90.00
#
_symmetry.space_group_name_H-M   'P 1'
#
loop_
_entity.id
_entity.type
_entity.pdbx_description
1 polymer ?
#
loop_
_entity_poly.entity_id
_entity_poly.type
_entity_poly.pdbx_seq_one_letter_code
_entity_poly.pdbx_strand_id
1 'polypeptide(L)'
;MERESETQAKILAAATAEFLRKGFRGASLRQIVKSVGVTTGAFYRYYASKEELFDALVLPHARRLMELYEAGAADFKRMAPEEQIHAMGEVGRRCMKAMYEYARAHRDAFRLILAAPESSKCGGFVHRLTEREIAETHGFMSVMAARGRAVRTPSPFFEHIVVSGLFTALSELVVHDVPPEEALKCIDQLCDFHRAGWAKLMGL
;
A
#
# COMPACT_ATOMS: atom_id res chain seq x y z
N MET A 1 -29.87 15.68 4.63
CA MET A 1 -28.78 15.11 3.80
C MET A 1 -27.58 16.04 3.66
N GLU A 2 -27.68 17.27 3.17
CA GLU A 2 -26.48 18.14 2.96
C GLU A 2 -25.67 18.45 4.24
N ARG A 3 -26.34 18.82 5.35
CA ARG A 3 -25.68 19.16 6.63
C ARG A 3 -24.99 17.99 7.34
N GLU A 4 -25.49 16.76 7.14
CA GLU A 4 -24.87 15.55 7.70
C GLU A 4 -23.54 15.24 7.00
N SER A 5 -23.49 15.43 5.67
CA SER A 5 -22.24 15.28 4.91
C SER A 5 -21.18 16.31 5.31
N GLU A 6 -21.59 17.57 5.55
CA GLU A 6 -20.66 18.65 5.91
C GLU A 6 -20.06 18.45 7.32
N THR A 7 -20.90 18.01 8.27
CA THR A 7 -20.43 17.69 9.63
C THR A 7 -19.48 16.49 9.62
N GLN A 8 -19.82 15.45 8.85
CA GLN A 8 -18.98 14.27 8.70
C GLN A 8 -17.62 14.63 8.08
N ALA A 9 -17.59 15.48 7.05
CA ALA A 9 -16.36 15.96 6.43
C ALA A 9 -15.48 16.75 7.41
N LYS A 10 -16.07 17.61 8.25
CA LYS A 10 -15.35 18.34 9.32
C LYS A 10 -14.74 17.37 10.34
N ILE A 11 -15.50 16.37 10.79
CA ILE A 11 -14.99 15.34 11.71
C ILE A 11 -13.80 14.60 11.09
N LEU A 12 -13.91 14.17 9.83
CA LEU A 12 -12.83 13.47 9.11
C LEU A 12 -11.58 14.34 8.98
N ALA A 13 -11.71 15.61 8.58
CA ALA A 13 -10.57 16.52 8.47
C ALA A 13 -9.86 16.75 9.82
N ALA A 14 -10.64 16.98 10.90
CA ALA A 14 -10.08 17.13 12.24
C ALA A 14 -9.42 15.85 12.76
N ALA A 15 -10.00 14.69 12.42
CA ALA A 15 -9.45 13.39 12.76
C ALA A 15 -8.12 13.14 12.06
N THR A 16 -8.02 13.40 10.75
CA THR A 16 -6.77 13.30 9.99
C THR A 16 -5.65 14.13 10.66
N ALA A 17 -5.92 15.39 10.98
CA ALA A 17 -4.94 16.26 11.62
C ALA A 17 -4.51 15.75 13.01
N GLU A 18 -5.45 15.30 13.84
CA GLU A 18 -5.14 14.75 15.17
C GLU A 18 -4.36 13.44 15.07
N PHE A 19 -4.73 12.53 14.17
CA PHE A 19 -4.05 11.24 14.00
C PHE A 19 -2.63 11.41 13.46
N LEU A 20 -2.41 12.31 12.48
CA LEU A 20 -1.07 12.59 11.96
C LEU A 20 -0.16 13.19 13.02
N ARG A 21 -0.71 14.02 13.92
CA ARG A 21 0.08 14.72 14.95
C ARG A 21 0.35 13.88 16.19
N LYS A 22 -0.63 13.11 16.67
CA LYS A 22 -0.54 12.37 17.94
C LYS A 22 -0.41 10.86 17.77
N GLY A 23 -0.50 10.36 16.54
CA GLY A 23 -0.68 8.93 16.26
C GLY A 23 -2.03 8.41 16.74
N PHE A 24 -2.37 7.17 16.37
CA PHE A 24 -3.65 6.58 16.73
C PHE A 24 -3.85 6.49 18.25
N ARG A 25 -2.84 6.02 19.01
CA ARG A 25 -2.93 5.84 20.46
C ARG A 25 -3.10 7.18 21.20
N GLY A 26 -2.35 8.21 20.80
CA GLY A 26 -2.38 9.53 21.44
C GLY A 26 -3.56 10.42 21.02
N ALA A 27 -4.22 10.11 19.89
CA ALA A 27 -5.37 10.87 19.42
C ALA A 27 -6.57 10.74 20.36
N SER A 28 -7.22 11.88 20.64
CA SER A 28 -8.39 11.96 21.51
C SER A 28 -9.65 12.26 20.73
N LEU A 29 -10.62 11.34 20.76
CA LEU A 29 -11.94 11.52 20.15
C LEU A 29 -12.63 12.79 20.67
N ARG A 30 -12.52 13.06 21.98
CA ARG A 30 -13.08 14.27 22.60
C ARG A 30 -12.46 15.54 22.04
N GLN A 31 -11.16 15.55 21.75
CA GLN A 31 -10.51 16.72 21.15
C GLN A 31 -10.91 16.89 19.68
N ILE A 32 -11.01 15.81 18.92
CA ILE A 32 -11.46 15.83 17.52
C ILE A 32 -12.85 16.46 17.41
N VAL A 33 -13.82 16.00 18.19
CA VAL A 33 -15.20 16.53 18.08
C VAL A 33 -15.28 17.97 18.62
N LYS A 34 -14.52 18.29 19.67
CA LYS A 34 -14.46 19.65 20.23
C LYS A 34 -13.90 20.66 19.23
N SER A 35 -12.87 20.32 18.45
CA SER A 35 -12.25 21.25 17.51
C SER A 35 -13.18 21.66 16.36
N VAL A 36 -14.21 20.86 16.09
CA VAL A 36 -15.23 21.13 15.05
C VAL A 36 -16.60 21.49 15.61
N GLY A 37 -16.70 21.75 16.92
CA GLY A 37 -17.94 22.16 17.58
C GLY A 37 -19.03 21.07 17.63
N VAL A 38 -18.64 19.80 17.52
CA VAL A 38 -19.55 18.65 17.57
C VAL A 38 -19.55 18.02 18.97
N THR A 39 -20.70 17.63 19.48
CA THR A 39 -20.81 16.91 20.75
C THR A 39 -20.43 15.43 20.58
N THR A 40 -19.93 14.78 21.63
CA THR A 40 -19.61 13.35 21.57
C THR A 40 -20.84 12.49 21.22
N GLY A 41 -22.03 12.86 21.70
CA GLY A 41 -23.28 12.18 21.32
C GLY A 41 -23.61 12.30 19.83
N ALA A 42 -23.36 13.46 19.23
CA ALA A 42 -23.54 13.66 17.79
C ALA A 42 -22.52 12.88 16.95
N PHE A 43 -21.30 12.70 17.46
CA PHE A 43 -20.27 11.86 16.81
C PHE A 43 -20.72 10.41 16.67
N TYR A 44 -21.34 9.83 17.71
CA TYR A 44 -21.79 8.44 17.69
C TYR A 44 -22.92 8.15 16.69
N ARG A 45 -23.49 9.19 16.05
CA ARG A 45 -24.39 9.01 14.90
C ARG A 45 -23.65 8.71 13.60
N TYR A 46 -22.36 9.02 13.52
CA TYR A 46 -21.52 8.81 12.34
C TYR A 46 -20.58 7.62 12.50
N TYR A 47 -19.98 7.47 13.68
CA TYR A 47 -18.99 6.42 13.95
C TYR A 47 -19.16 5.90 15.38
N ALA A 48 -19.18 4.58 15.56
CA ALA A 48 -19.30 3.92 16.84
C ALA A 48 -18.02 3.98 17.67
N SER A 49 -16.86 4.19 17.05
CA SER A 49 -15.57 4.20 17.75
C SER A 49 -14.50 5.05 17.06
N LYS A 50 -13.34 5.20 17.73
CA LYS A 50 -12.16 5.85 17.16
C LYS A 50 -11.54 4.99 16.04
N GLU A 51 -11.60 3.68 16.18
CA GLU A 51 -11.19 2.69 15.18
C GLU A 51 -12.04 2.82 13.92
N GLU A 52 -13.36 2.95 14.05
CA GLU A 52 -14.25 3.10 12.89
C GLU A 52 -14.02 4.43 12.17
N LEU A 53 -13.83 5.52 12.92
CA LEU A 53 -13.42 6.80 12.35
C LEU A 53 -12.08 6.70 11.61
N PHE A 54 -11.11 5.99 12.19
CA PHE A 54 -9.82 5.77 11.54
C PHE A 54 -9.96 4.94 10.27
N ASP A 55 -10.64 3.79 10.33
CA ASP A 55 -10.90 2.94 9.18
C ASP A 55 -11.63 3.70 8.06
N ALA A 56 -12.60 4.55 8.40
CA ALA A 56 -13.31 5.39 7.42
C ALA A 56 -12.37 6.34 6.67
N LEU A 57 -11.29 6.82 7.31
CA LEU A 57 -10.26 7.65 6.68
C LEU A 57 -9.37 6.84 5.75
N VAL A 58 -8.87 5.69 6.19
CA VAL A 58 -7.75 5.01 5.50
C VAL A 58 -8.18 3.85 4.60
N LEU A 59 -9.27 3.16 4.91
CA LEU A 59 -9.67 1.95 4.21
C LEU A 59 -9.98 2.15 2.73
N PRO A 60 -10.63 3.26 2.29
CA PRO A 60 -10.82 3.52 0.86
C PRO A 60 -9.50 3.63 0.11
N HIS A 61 -8.51 4.29 0.71
CA HIS A 61 -7.19 4.48 0.10
C HIS A 61 -6.36 3.18 0.12
N ALA A 62 -6.41 2.41 1.20
CA ALA A 62 -5.75 1.10 1.29
C ALA A 62 -6.32 0.12 0.26
N ARG A 63 -7.65 0.09 0.08
CA ARG A 63 -8.31 -0.70 -0.97
C ARG A 63 -7.85 -0.27 -2.34
N ARG A 64 -7.84 1.03 -2.62
CA ARG A 64 -7.41 1.54 -3.93
C ARG A 64 -5.97 1.18 -4.27
N LEU A 65 -5.06 1.25 -3.29
CA LEU A 65 -3.66 0.82 -3.47
C LEU A 65 -3.58 -0.69 -3.76
N MET A 66 -4.34 -1.52 -3.06
CA MET A 66 -4.40 -2.95 -3.32
C MET A 66 -4.99 -3.26 -4.70
N GLU A 67 -6.05 -2.56 -5.12
CA GLU A 67 -6.64 -2.70 -6.46
C GLU A 67 -5.65 -2.36 -7.57
N LEU A 68 -4.86 -1.29 -7.42
CA LEU A 68 -3.81 -0.91 -8.37
C LEU A 68 -2.77 -2.03 -8.50
N TYR A 69 -2.39 -2.62 -7.37
CA TYR A 69 -1.50 -3.77 -7.33
C TYR A 69 -2.11 -5.00 -8.03
N GLU A 70 -3.32 -5.39 -7.64
CA GLU A 70 -3.98 -6.59 -8.15
C GLU A 70 -4.31 -6.48 -9.65
N ALA A 71 -4.59 -5.28 -10.15
CA ALA A 71 -4.75 -5.05 -11.58
C ALA A 71 -3.45 -5.34 -12.35
N GLY A 72 -2.30 -4.89 -11.83
CA GLY A 72 -0.99 -5.19 -12.41
C GLY A 72 -0.69 -6.69 -12.41
N ALA A 73 -0.91 -7.36 -11.29
CA ALA A 73 -0.71 -8.80 -11.16
C ALA A 73 -1.65 -9.60 -12.07
N ALA A 74 -2.90 -9.20 -12.20
CA ALA A 74 -3.87 -9.82 -13.11
C ALA A 74 -3.49 -9.65 -14.58
N ASP A 75 -3.03 -8.45 -14.98
CA ASP A 75 -2.52 -8.21 -16.33
C ASP A 75 -1.32 -9.12 -16.63
N PHE A 76 -0.37 -9.25 -15.70
CA PHE A 76 0.78 -10.13 -15.84
C PHE A 76 0.36 -11.59 -16.04
N LYS A 77 -0.54 -12.09 -15.21
CA LYS A 77 -1.05 -13.48 -15.28
C LYS A 77 -1.77 -13.81 -16.60
N ARG A 78 -2.37 -12.81 -17.26
CA ARG A 78 -3.06 -13.00 -18.54
C ARG A 78 -2.10 -13.09 -19.73
N MET A 79 -0.86 -12.65 -19.58
CA MET A 79 0.14 -12.72 -20.65
C MET A 79 0.53 -14.17 -20.95
N ALA A 80 0.97 -14.41 -22.20
CA ALA A 80 1.56 -15.71 -22.53
C ALA A 80 2.83 -15.92 -21.65
N PRO A 81 3.11 -17.13 -21.17
CA PRO A 81 4.23 -17.32 -20.24
C PRO A 81 5.61 -16.95 -20.80
N GLU A 82 5.79 -17.02 -22.11
CA GLU A 82 6.99 -16.53 -22.80
C GLU A 82 7.09 -14.99 -22.69
N GLU A 83 5.97 -14.29 -22.77
CA GLU A 83 5.90 -12.84 -22.56
C GLU A 83 6.10 -12.46 -21.09
N GLN A 84 5.61 -13.27 -20.14
CA GLN A 84 5.78 -13.03 -18.70
C GLN A 84 7.26 -12.92 -18.30
N ILE A 85 8.15 -13.70 -18.91
CA ILE A 85 9.59 -13.63 -18.66
C ILE A 85 10.15 -12.25 -19.01
N HIS A 86 9.74 -11.70 -20.14
CA HIS A 86 10.20 -10.39 -20.61
C HIS A 86 9.49 -9.25 -19.84
N ALA A 87 8.24 -9.46 -19.45
CA ALA A 87 7.39 -8.47 -18.81
C ALA A 87 7.58 -8.36 -17.28
N MET A 88 8.31 -9.29 -16.65
CA MET A 88 8.49 -9.39 -15.19
C MET A 88 8.91 -8.05 -14.56
N GLY A 89 9.76 -7.27 -15.25
CA GLY A 89 10.17 -5.95 -14.80
C GLY A 89 9.23 -4.80 -15.14
N GLU A 90 8.63 -4.85 -16.33
CA GLU A 90 7.87 -3.72 -16.87
C GLU A 90 6.50 -3.59 -16.20
N VAL A 91 5.82 -4.72 -15.96
CA VAL A 91 4.52 -4.71 -15.29
C VAL A 91 4.66 -4.26 -13.83
N GLY A 92 5.66 -4.81 -13.12
CA GLY A 92 5.98 -4.39 -11.76
C GLY A 92 6.29 -2.89 -11.70
N ARG A 93 7.14 -2.38 -12.59
CA ARG A 93 7.48 -0.94 -12.67
C ARG A 93 6.26 -0.06 -12.89
N ARG A 94 5.41 -0.39 -13.86
CA ARG A 94 4.16 0.36 -14.14
C ARG A 94 3.24 0.36 -12.93
N CYS A 95 3.10 -0.78 -12.28
CA CYS A 95 2.31 -0.94 -11.05
C CYS A 95 2.85 -0.06 -9.92
N MET A 96 4.16 -0.12 -9.64
CA MET A 96 4.78 0.66 -8.57
C MET A 96 4.66 2.17 -8.81
N LYS A 97 4.80 2.63 -10.06
CA LYS A 97 4.56 4.05 -10.41
C LYS A 97 3.12 4.47 -10.14
N ALA A 98 2.13 3.67 -10.54
CA ALA A 98 0.72 3.97 -10.30
C ALA A 98 0.38 4.03 -8.80
N MET A 99 0.91 3.08 -8.02
CA MET A 99 0.75 3.09 -6.56
C MET A 99 1.40 4.31 -5.92
N TYR A 100 2.63 4.66 -6.34
CA TYR A 100 3.34 5.86 -5.88
C TYR A 100 2.56 7.13 -6.19
N GLU A 101 2.07 7.31 -7.42
CA GLU A 101 1.32 8.49 -7.83
C GLU A 101 0.05 8.67 -6.98
N TYR A 102 -0.68 7.58 -6.75
CA TYR A 102 -1.85 7.59 -5.88
C TYR A 102 -1.48 7.91 -4.43
N ALA A 103 -0.46 7.24 -3.88
CA ALA A 103 0.01 7.47 -2.52
C ALA A 103 0.49 8.91 -2.31
N ARG A 104 1.16 9.51 -3.31
CA ARG A 104 1.59 10.91 -3.28
C ARG A 104 0.40 11.86 -3.28
N ALA A 105 -0.60 11.63 -4.14
CA ALA A 105 -1.81 12.45 -4.20
C ALA A 105 -2.64 12.38 -2.91
N HIS A 106 -2.55 11.26 -2.18
CA HIS A 106 -3.27 11.02 -0.92
C HIS A 106 -2.29 10.79 0.25
N ARG A 107 -1.24 11.60 0.33
CA ARG A 107 -0.10 11.39 1.23
C ARG A 107 -0.49 11.22 2.69
N ASP A 108 -1.40 12.05 3.20
CA ASP A 108 -1.85 11.98 4.59
C ASP A 108 -2.51 10.63 4.90
N ALA A 109 -3.40 10.16 4.02
CA ALA A 109 -4.02 8.85 4.16
C ALA A 109 -2.98 7.73 4.09
N PHE A 110 -2.00 7.84 3.17
CA PHE A 110 -0.92 6.85 3.07
C PHE A 110 -0.06 6.79 4.33
N ARG A 111 0.33 7.94 4.91
CA ARG A 111 1.08 7.98 6.18
C ARG A 111 0.28 7.35 7.32
N LEU A 112 -1.04 7.58 7.36
CA LEU A 112 -1.90 6.93 8.34
C LEU A 112 -2.03 5.42 8.10
N ILE A 113 -2.09 4.96 6.85
CA ILE A 113 -2.08 3.52 6.51
C ILE A 113 -0.80 2.85 7.02
N LEU A 114 0.37 3.47 6.78
CA LEU A 114 1.65 2.93 7.25
C LEU A 114 1.77 2.90 8.78
N ALA A 115 1.16 3.86 9.46
CA ALA A 115 1.14 3.95 10.93
C ALA A 115 -0.12 3.32 11.57
N ALA A 116 -0.89 2.54 10.80
CA ALA A 116 -2.16 1.99 11.24
C ALA A 116 -1.94 1.00 12.40
N PRO A 117 -2.73 1.10 13.50
CA PRO A 117 -2.64 0.13 14.59
C PRO A 117 -3.11 -1.25 14.12
N GLU A 118 -2.59 -2.31 14.74
CA GLU A 118 -3.01 -3.70 14.47
C GLU A 118 -4.52 -3.92 14.64
N SER A 119 -5.17 -3.15 15.52
CA SER A 119 -6.62 -3.20 15.74
C SER A 119 -7.45 -2.62 14.60
N SER A 120 -6.86 -1.86 13.69
CA SER A 120 -7.55 -1.31 12.52
C SER A 120 -7.52 -2.29 11.35
N LYS A 121 -8.43 -2.14 10.39
CA LYS A 121 -8.44 -2.97 9.17
C LYS A 121 -7.21 -2.73 8.29
N CYS A 122 -6.54 -1.60 8.47
CA CYS A 122 -5.31 -1.26 7.74
C CYS A 122 -4.02 -1.67 8.48
N GLY A 123 -4.11 -2.19 9.71
CA GLY A 123 -2.94 -2.70 10.42
C GLY A 123 -2.22 -3.78 9.60
N GLY A 124 -0.90 -3.68 9.46
CA GLY A 124 -0.11 -4.64 8.67
C GLY A 124 -0.33 -4.55 7.15
N PHE A 125 -0.75 -3.40 6.61
CA PHE A 125 -0.99 -3.23 5.17
C PHE A 125 0.21 -3.64 4.29
N VAL A 126 1.41 -3.15 4.58
CA VAL A 126 2.65 -3.48 3.83
C VAL A 126 2.98 -4.97 3.93
N HIS A 127 2.73 -5.57 5.09
CA HIS A 127 2.93 -7.01 5.28
C HIS A 127 2.00 -7.83 4.38
N ARG A 128 0.71 -7.51 4.32
CA ARG A 128 -0.23 -8.18 3.40
C ARG A 128 0.14 -8.00 1.93
N LEU A 129 0.60 -6.81 1.55
CA LEU A 129 1.07 -6.54 0.20
C LEU A 129 2.32 -7.40 -0.13
N THR A 130 3.23 -7.53 0.83
CA THR A 130 4.41 -8.41 0.74
C THR A 130 4.00 -9.87 0.55
N GLU A 131 3.11 -10.40 1.40
CA GLU A 131 2.63 -11.78 1.28
C GLU A 131 1.96 -12.04 -0.07
N ARG A 132 1.23 -11.06 -0.58
CA ARG A 132 0.59 -11.13 -1.90
C ARG A 132 1.64 -11.21 -3.01
N GLU A 133 2.64 -10.34 -3.02
CA GLU A 133 3.73 -10.36 -4.02
C GLU A 133 4.54 -11.66 -4.00
N ILE A 134 4.79 -12.21 -2.82
CA ILE A 134 5.41 -13.54 -2.68
C ILE A 134 4.54 -14.61 -3.34
N ALA A 135 3.22 -14.61 -3.06
CA ALA A 135 2.30 -15.57 -3.66
C ALA A 135 2.22 -15.42 -5.19
N GLU A 136 2.26 -14.19 -5.71
CA GLU A 136 2.31 -13.92 -7.16
C GLU A 136 3.61 -14.43 -7.80
N THR A 137 4.75 -14.19 -7.14
CA THR A 137 6.08 -14.67 -7.56
C THR A 137 6.11 -16.20 -7.61
N HIS A 138 5.58 -16.87 -6.58
CA HIS A 138 5.43 -18.32 -6.55
C HIS A 138 4.53 -18.87 -7.67
N GLY A 139 3.43 -18.17 -7.97
CA GLY A 139 2.56 -18.50 -9.09
C GLY A 139 3.30 -18.45 -10.43
N PHE A 140 4.06 -17.39 -10.66
CA PHE A 140 4.91 -17.27 -11.86
C PHE A 140 5.96 -18.39 -11.95
N MET A 141 6.69 -18.66 -10.86
CA MET A 141 7.67 -19.74 -10.83
C MET A 141 7.06 -21.11 -11.14
N SER A 142 5.83 -21.36 -10.68
CA SER A 142 5.10 -22.60 -10.96
C SER A 142 4.74 -22.74 -12.45
N VAL A 143 4.30 -21.65 -13.09
CA VAL A 143 4.01 -21.60 -14.53
C VAL A 143 5.26 -21.90 -15.37
N MET A 144 6.41 -21.38 -14.94
CA MET A 144 7.70 -21.60 -15.58
C MET A 144 8.19 -23.05 -15.42
N ALA A 145 8.12 -23.61 -14.21
CA ALA A 145 8.50 -24.99 -13.93
C ALA A 145 7.66 -25.99 -14.75
N ALA A 146 6.35 -25.75 -14.90
CA ALA A 146 5.46 -26.59 -15.71
C ALA A 146 5.84 -26.64 -17.20
N ARG A 147 6.64 -25.67 -17.68
CA ARG A 147 7.16 -25.62 -19.06
C ARG A 147 8.57 -26.20 -19.20
N GLY A 148 9.06 -26.91 -18.18
CA GLY A 148 10.39 -27.53 -18.19
C GLY A 148 11.53 -26.54 -17.99
N ARG A 149 11.25 -25.29 -17.57
CA ARG A 149 12.28 -24.35 -17.17
C ARG A 149 12.76 -24.70 -15.77
N ALA A 150 14.06 -24.87 -15.59
CA ALA A 150 14.66 -25.03 -14.26
C ALA A 150 14.61 -23.68 -13.53
N VAL A 151 13.64 -23.51 -12.63
CA VAL A 151 13.54 -22.34 -11.76
C VAL A 151 14.08 -22.70 -10.38
N ARG A 152 15.01 -21.90 -9.89
CA ARG A 152 15.52 -22.02 -8.52
C ARG A 152 14.66 -21.17 -7.59
N THR A 153 14.27 -21.75 -6.46
CA THR A 153 13.55 -21.03 -5.40
C THR A 153 14.54 -20.55 -4.35
N PRO A 154 14.56 -19.25 -4.00
CA PRO A 154 15.30 -18.77 -2.84
C PRO A 154 14.66 -19.30 -1.54
N SER A 155 15.34 -19.10 -0.41
CA SER A 155 14.76 -19.45 0.90
C SER A 155 13.57 -18.53 1.22
N PRO A 156 12.51 -19.02 1.87
CA PRO A 156 11.32 -18.22 2.16
C PRO A 156 11.60 -16.95 2.98
N PHE A 157 12.56 -17.04 3.92
CA PHE A 157 12.95 -15.88 4.73
C PHE A 157 13.67 -14.81 3.91
N PHE A 158 14.55 -15.22 2.98
CA PHE A 158 15.25 -14.28 2.11
C PHE A 158 14.29 -13.57 1.16
N GLU A 159 13.37 -14.32 0.53
CA GLU A 159 12.31 -13.75 -0.30
C GLU A 159 11.48 -12.72 0.46
N HIS A 160 11.06 -13.05 1.69
CA HIS A 160 10.33 -12.10 2.53
C HIS A 160 11.10 -10.81 2.78
N ILE A 161 12.39 -10.90 3.11
CA ILE A 161 13.25 -9.72 3.32
C ILE A 161 13.33 -8.87 2.05
N VAL A 162 13.57 -9.49 0.89
CA VAL A 162 13.73 -8.76 -0.36
C VAL A 162 12.43 -8.06 -0.77
N VAL A 163 11.29 -8.77 -0.72
CA VAL A 163 9.99 -8.21 -1.11
C VAL A 163 9.53 -7.12 -0.15
N SER A 164 9.63 -7.35 1.17
CA SER A 164 9.26 -6.33 2.16
C SER A 164 10.18 -5.11 2.08
N GLY A 165 11.47 -5.31 1.83
CA GLY A 165 12.44 -4.23 1.63
C GLY A 165 12.08 -3.31 0.45
N LEU A 166 11.59 -3.87 -0.66
CA LEU A 166 11.10 -3.09 -1.80
C LEU A 166 9.93 -2.18 -1.40
N PHE A 167 8.90 -2.74 -0.76
CA PHE A 167 7.73 -1.94 -0.37
C PHE A 167 8.05 -0.90 0.71
N THR A 168 8.99 -1.20 1.61
CA THR A 168 9.52 -0.20 2.56
C THR A 168 10.22 0.93 1.82
N ALA A 169 11.13 0.64 0.91
CA ALA A 169 11.84 1.67 0.13
C ALA A 169 10.87 2.55 -0.69
N LEU A 170 9.85 1.95 -1.32
CA LEU A 170 8.82 2.69 -2.04
C LEU A 170 7.98 3.59 -1.11
N SER A 171 7.70 3.12 0.11
CA SER A 171 6.97 3.88 1.12
C SER A 171 7.75 5.11 1.60
N GLU A 172 9.08 4.99 1.73
CA GLU A 172 9.97 6.09 2.11
C GLU A 172 9.89 7.26 1.13
N LEU A 173 9.76 7.00 -0.18
CA LEU A 173 9.62 8.06 -1.19
C LEU A 173 8.44 8.99 -0.90
N VAL A 174 7.31 8.42 -0.45
CA VAL A 174 6.10 9.18 -0.12
C VAL A 174 6.20 9.81 1.26
N VAL A 175 6.77 9.10 2.24
CA VAL A 175 6.93 9.59 3.62
C VAL A 175 7.87 10.80 3.65
N HIS A 176 8.96 10.78 2.90
CA HIS A 176 9.98 11.83 2.87
C HIS A 176 9.71 12.97 1.89
N ASP A 177 8.58 12.96 1.17
CA ASP A 177 8.24 13.99 0.17
C ASP A 177 9.26 14.12 -0.96
N VAL A 178 9.82 12.99 -1.40
CA VAL A 178 10.81 13.01 -2.48
C VAL A 178 10.18 13.62 -3.73
N PRO A 179 10.83 14.60 -4.39
CA PRO A 179 10.31 15.23 -5.60
C PRO A 179 9.89 14.20 -6.65
N PRO A 180 8.76 14.39 -7.37
CA PRO A 180 8.23 13.39 -8.29
C PRO A 180 9.24 12.87 -9.32
N GLU A 181 10.06 13.74 -9.90
CA GLU A 181 11.08 13.35 -10.88
C GLU A 181 12.12 12.40 -10.27
N GLU A 182 12.61 12.74 -9.07
CA GLU A 182 13.59 11.93 -8.35
C GLU A 182 12.97 10.61 -7.87
N ALA A 183 11.75 10.64 -7.34
CA ALA A 183 11.05 9.45 -6.90
C ALA A 183 10.77 8.47 -8.05
N LEU A 184 10.30 8.96 -9.20
CA LEU A 184 10.06 8.11 -10.37
C LEU A 184 11.35 7.48 -10.89
N LYS A 185 12.46 8.22 -10.89
CA LYS A 185 13.79 7.69 -11.21
C LYS A 185 14.25 6.64 -10.21
N CYS A 186 14.01 6.86 -8.91
CA CYS A 186 14.33 5.89 -7.86
C CYS A 186 13.53 4.60 -8.01
N ILE A 187 12.21 4.71 -8.27
CA ILE A 187 11.35 3.56 -8.58
C ILE A 187 11.92 2.78 -9.76
N ASP A 188 12.35 3.47 -10.81
CA ASP A 188 12.93 2.83 -11.98
C ASP A 188 14.19 2.03 -11.63
N GLN A 189 15.10 2.60 -10.84
CA GLN A 189 16.32 1.95 -10.39
C GLN A 189 16.05 0.77 -9.45
N LEU A 190 15.10 0.91 -8.52
CA LEU A 190 14.68 -0.17 -7.62
C LEU A 190 14.10 -1.35 -8.42
N CYS A 191 13.23 -1.08 -9.39
CA CYS A 191 12.67 -2.12 -10.24
C CYS A 191 13.74 -2.83 -11.08
N ASP A 192 14.73 -2.10 -11.63
CA ASP A 192 15.84 -2.73 -12.36
C ASP A 192 16.72 -3.59 -11.47
N PHE A 193 17.06 -3.13 -10.27
CA PHE A 193 17.83 -3.88 -9.29
C PHE A 193 17.10 -5.17 -8.88
N HIS A 194 15.81 -5.06 -8.51
CA HIS A 194 15.00 -6.21 -8.13
C HIS A 194 14.84 -7.20 -9.27
N ARG A 195 14.54 -6.73 -10.49
CA ARG A 195 14.42 -7.59 -11.68
C ARG A 195 15.71 -8.38 -11.93
N ALA A 196 16.86 -7.71 -11.91
CA ALA A 196 18.15 -8.36 -12.13
C ALA A 196 18.47 -9.38 -11.03
N GLY A 197 18.20 -9.03 -9.77
CA GLY A 197 18.36 -9.93 -8.63
C GLY A 197 17.48 -11.17 -8.74
N TRP A 198 16.19 -10.99 -9.03
CA TRP A 198 15.22 -12.06 -9.19
C TRP A 198 15.54 -12.98 -10.37
N ALA A 199 15.88 -12.42 -11.54
CA ALA A 199 16.32 -13.22 -12.69
C ALA A 199 17.54 -14.09 -12.33
N LYS A 200 18.53 -13.50 -11.64
CA LYS A 200 19.73 -14.22 -11.20
C LYS A 200 19.41 -15.34 -10.22
N LEU A 201 18.53 -15.09 -9.24
CA LEU A 201 18.12 -16.06 -8.23
C LEU A 201 17.34 -17.22 -8.84
N MET A 202 16.42 -16.91 -9.75
CA MET A 202 15.58 -17.91 -10.43
C MET A 202 16.34 -18.69 -11.51
N GLY A 203 17.48 -18.18 -11.99
CA GLY A 203 18.26 -18.81 -13.06
C GLY A 203 17.71 -18.54 -14.46
N LEU A 204 17.07 -17.38 -14.64
CA LEU A 204 16.48 -16.92 -15.90
C LEU A 204 17.46 -16.09 -16.74
#